data_AF-A0AAV8XSA6-F1
#
_entry.id   AF-A0AAV8XSA6-F1
#
_cell.length_a   1.000
_cell.length_b   1.000
_cell.length_c   1.000
_cell.angle_alpha   90.00
_cell.angle_beta   90.00
_cell.angle_gamma   90.00
#
_symmetry.space_group_name_H-M   'P 1'
#
loop_
_entity.id
_entity.type
_entity.pdbx_description
1 polymer ?
#
loop_
_entity_poly.entity_id
_entity_poly.type
_entity_poly.pdbx_seq_one_letter_code
_entity_poly.pdbx_strand_id
1 'polypeptide(L)'
;MNLPVQHTAENLRNELLKILQDWNISERVYTVVTDNARNITAAIKLAGWNNLPCLAHTLNLLVQDSMKFIEELHKKVKRIVQYFHRSTTAAVKLNELQIQLTGKTLKLINDVITRWNSSLNMFQRIRKHL
;
A
#
# COMPACT_ATOMS: atom_id res chain seq x y z
N MET A 1 8.92 2.01 12.36
CA MET A 1 9.98 2.36 13.33
C MET A 1 10.42 3.77 13.01
N ASN A 2 10.28 4.71 13.95
CA ASN A 2 10.71 6.09 13.71
C ASN A 2 12.10 6.20 14.30
N LEU A 3 13.12 5.97 13.47
CA LEU A 3 14.51 6.08 13.88
C LEU A 3 14.97 7.51 13.65
N PRO A 4 15.52 8.21 14.65
CA PRO A 4 16.12 9.53 14.46
C PRO A 4 17.44 9.48 13.67
N VAL A 5 17.92 8.27 13.35
CA VAL A 5 19.16 7.99 12.62
C VAL A 5 18.85 7.49 11.20
N GLN A 6 19.84 7.54 10.31
CA GLN A 6 19.68 6.97 8.97
C GLN A 6 19.32 5.49 9.02
N HIS A 7 18.39 5.05 8.18
CA HIS A 7 17.90 3.67 8.13
C HIS A 7 18.89 2.74 7.38
N THR A 8 20.17 2.75 7.74
CA THR A 8 21.16 1.80 7.23
C THR A 8 20.90 0.40 7.79
N ALA A 9 21.48 -0.63 7.18
CA ALA A 9 21.32 -2.01 7.64
C ALA A 9 21.84 -2.19 9.08
N GLU A 10 22.97 -1.57 9.41
CA GLU A 10 23.60 -1.62 10.73
C GLU A 10 22.74 -0.94 11.80
N ASN A 11 22.20 0.25 11.50
CA ASN A 11 21.36 0.99 12.43
C ASN A 11 20.05 0.26 12.71
N LEU A 12 19.42 -0.30 11.66
CA LEU A 12 18.22 -1.14 11.81
C LEU A 12 18.50 -2.39 12.65
N ARG A 13 19.63 -3.07 12.40
CA ARG A 13 20.04 -4.25 13.18
C ARG A 13 20.23 -3.91 14.65
N ASN A 14 20.93 -2.82 14.94
CA ASN A 14 21.21 -2.39 16.32
C ASN A 14 19.93 -2.05 17.07
N GLU A 15 18.99 -1.33 16.44
CA GLU A 15 17.73 -0.99 17.08
C GLU A 15 16.86 -2.23 17.31
N LEU A 16 16.79 -3.15 16.34
CA LEU A 16 16.06 -4.40 16.52
C LEU A 16 16.61 -5.22 17.69
N LEU A 17 17.94 -5.36 17.78
CA LEU A 17 18.59 -6.07 18.91
C LEU A 17 18.28 -5.41 20.25
N LYS A 18 18.30 -4.07 20.30
CA LYS A 18 17.93 -3.31 21.50
C LYS A 18 16.49 -3.60 21.92
N ILE A 19 15.53 -3.55 20.99
CA ILE A 19 14.13 -3.88 21.28
C ILE A 19 14.00 -5.30 21.83
N LEU A 20 14.67 -6.28 21.23
CA LEU A 20 14.60 -7.66 21.70
C LEU A 20 15.21 -7.83 23.10
N GLN A 21 16.27 -7.07 23.41
CA GLN A 21 16.87 -7.04 24.74
C GLN A 21 15.93 -6.41 25.77
N ASP A 22 15.31 -5.27 25.45
CA ASP A 22 14.33 -4.60 26.31
C ASP A 22 13.13 -5.50 26.63
N TRP A 23 12.77 -6.37 25.67
CA TRP A 23 11.68 -7.35 25.82
C TRP A 23 12.15 -8.69 26.39
N ASN A 24 13.44 -8.87 26.64
CA ASN A 24 14.08 -10.10 27.10
C ASN A 24 13.78 -11.34 26.22
N ILE A 25 13.83 -11.15 24.90
CA ILE A 25 13.52 -12.18 23.88
C ILE A 25 14.63 -12.34 22.83
N SER A 26 15.84 -11.85 23.08
CA SER A 26 16.98 -11.88 22.13
C SER A 26 17.26 -13.26 21.52
N GLU A 27 17.08 -14.33 22.29
CA GLU A 27 17.31 -15.71 21.84
C GLU A 27 16.05 -16.41 21.30
N ARG A 28 14.90 -15.72 21.30
CA ARG A 28 13.59 -16.29 20.94
C ARG A 28 13.12 -15.89 19.55
N VAL A 29 14.03 -15.40 18.71
CA VAL A 29 13.73 -15.01 17.32
C VAL A 29 14.06 -16.15 16.37
N TYR A 30 13.03 -16.82 15.87
CA TYR A 30 13.20 -17.88 14.85
C TYR A 30 13.21 -17.32 13.42
N THR A 31 12.31 -16.38 13.12
CA THR A 31 12.13 -15.79 11.79
C THR A 31 11.56 -14.39 11.92
N VAL A 32 11.99 -13.49 11.02
CA VAL A 32 11.47 -12.13 10.91
C VAL A 32 10.77 -11.97 9.57
N VAL A 33 9.56 -11.40 9.59
CA VAL A 33 8.82 -11.06 8.37
C VAL A 33 9.11 -9.62 7.99
N THR A 34 9.56 -9.38 6.76
CA THR A 34 9.88 -8.02 6.26
C THR A 34 9.16 -7.68 4.97
N ASP A 35 9.10 -6.40 4.61
CA ASP A 35 8.58 -5.93 3.32
C ASP A 35 9.57 -6.10 2.15
N ASN A 36 10.67 -6.84 2.36
CA ASN A 36 11.78 -6.99 1.42
C ASN A 36 12.52 -5.69 1.04
N ALA A 37 12.35 -4.60 1.79
CA ALA A 37 13.18 -3.42 1.55
C ALA A 37 14.67 -3.78 1.74
N ARG A 38 15.53 -3.18 0.90
CA ARG A 38 16.96 -3.54 0.84
C ARG A 38 17.65 -3.48 2.20
N ASN A 39 17.46 -2.38 2.93
CA ASN A 39 18.17 -2.16 4.19
C ASN A 39 17.66 -3.06 5.32
N ILE A 40 16.35 -3.31 5.43
CA ILE A 40 15.82 -4.20 6.47
C ILE A 40 16.23 -5.65 6.18
N THR A 41 16.19 -6.08 4.92
CA THR A 41 16.62 -7.43 4.53
C THR A 41 18.10 -7.65 4.87
N ALA A 42 18.94 -6.65 4.58
CA ALA A 42 20.35 -6.66 4.98
C ALA A 42 20.52 -6.68 6.51
N ALA A 43 19.74 -5.90 7.25
CA ALA A 43 19.78 -5.87 8.72
C ALA A 43 19.45 -7.24 9.35
N ILE A 44 18.39 -7.91 8.87
CA ILE A 44 18.00 -9.25 9.34
C ILE A 44 19.12 -10.27 9.05
N LYS A 45 19.74 -10.18 7.87
CA LYS A 45 20.88 -11.02 7.50
C LYS A 45 22.10 -10.76 8.41
N LEU A 46 22.41 -9.49 8.69
CA LEU A 46 23.49 -9.11 9.61
C LEU A 46 23.23 -9.55 11.06
N ALA A 47 21.96 -9.67 11.45
CA ALA A 47 21.56 -10.19 12.76
C ALA A 47 21.65 -11.73 12.85
N GLY A 48 21.90 -12.43 11.72
CA GLY A 48 21.90 -13.89 11.67
C GLY A 48 20.51 -14.53 11.74
N TRP A 49 19.45 -13.77 11.46
CA TRP A 49 18.07 -14.27 11.51
C TRP A 49 17.56 -14.73 10.14
N ASN A 50 16.58 -15.63 10.16
CA ASN A 50 15.84 -16.01 8.96
C ASN A 50 14.91 -14.87 8.53
N ASN A 51 14.94 -14.51 7.24
CA ASN A 51 14.03 -13.52 6.66
C ASN A 51 12.93 -14.23 5.86
N LEU A 52 11.68 -13.97 6.22
CA LEU A 52 10.51 -14.38 5.45
C LEU A 52 9.90 -13.15 4.76
N PRO A 53 9.82 -13.12 3.42
CA PRO A 53 9.10 -12.09 2.70
C PRO A 53 7.64 -11.94 3.14
N CYS A 54 7.18 -10.70 3.29
CA CYS A 54 5.77 -10.41 3.50
C CYS A 54 4.95 -10.80 2.26
N LEU A 55 4.12 -11.85 2.40
CA LEU A 55 3.27 -12.36 1.31
C LEU A 55 2.37 -11.27 0.74
N ALA A 56 1.78 -10.42 1.59
CA ALA A 56 0.91 -9.33 1.14
C ALA A 56 1.67 -8.31 0.28
N HIS A 57 2.94 -8.03 0.61
CA HIS A 57 3.78 -7.15 -0.20
C HIS A 57 4.13 -7.81 -1.54
N THR A 58 4.50 -9.09 -1.52
CA THR A 58 4.78 -9.87 -2.74
C THR A 58 3.57 -9.91 -3.68
N LEU A 59 2.36 -10.14 -3.15
CA LEU A 59 1.13 -10.08 -3.92
C LEU A 59 0.88 -8.69 -4.49
N ASN A 60 1.12 -7.62 -3.72
CA ASN A 60 1.01 -6.26 -4.23
C ASN A 60 1.97 -6.03 -5.41
N LEU A 61 3.23 -6.45 -5.32
CA LEU A 61 4.19 -6.33 -6.42
C LEU A 61 3.73 -7.07 -7.67
N LEU A 62 3.24 -8.31 -7.52
CA LEU A 62 2.71 -9.10 -8.64
C LEU A 62 1.52 -8.38 -9.31
N VAL A 63 0.57 -7.87 -8.52
CA VAL A 63 -0.56 -7.12 -9.06
C VAL A 63 -0.07 -5.85 -9.77
N GLN A 64 0.82 -5.06 -9.16
CA GLN A 64 1.36 -3.85 -9.79
C GLN A 64 2.10 -4.15 -11.11
N ASP A 65 2.81 -5.27 -11.19
CA ASP A 65 3.47 -5.70 -12.43
C ASP A 65 2.45 -6.06 -13.51
N SER A 66 1.42 -6.84 -13.15
CA SER A 66 0.33 -7.18 -14.07
C SER A 66 -0.49 -5.96 -14.53
N MET A 67 -0.57 -4.91 -13.71
CA MET A 67 -1.27 -3.67 -14.07
C MET A 67 -0.62 -2.92 -15.23
N LYS A 68 0.66 -3.17 -15.53
CA LYS A 68 1.37 -2.57 -16.67
C LYS A 68 0.73 -2.91 -18.01
N PHE A 69 0.11 -4.09 -18.13
CA PHE A 69 -0.61 -4.49 -19.35
C PHE A 69 -1.82 -3.61 -19.67
N ILE A 70 -2.40 -2.94 -18.66
CA ILE A 70 -3.57 -2.06 -18.80
C ILE A 70 -3.29 -0.64 -18.30
N GLU A 71 -2.02 -0.22 -18.34
CA GLU A 71 -1.54 1.01 -17.73
C GLU A 71 -2.30 2.25 -18.23
N GLU A 72 -2.56 2.34 -19.54
CA GLU A 72 -3.27 3.46 -20.13
C GLU A 72 -4.72 3.57 -19.66
N LEU A 73 -5.43 2.44 -19.55
CA LEU A 73 -6.79 2.40 -19.00
C LEU A 73 -6.78 2.81 -17.52
N HIS A 74 -5.84 2.25 -16.75
CA HIS A 74 -5.68 2.57 -15.33
C HIS A 74 -5.43 4.06 -15.11
N LYS A 75 -4.50 4.67 -15.85
CA LYS A 75 -4.21 6.10 -15.78
C LYS A 75 -5.43 6.96 -16.09
N LYS A 76 -6.20 6.63 -17.12
CA LYS A 76 -7.42 7.36 -17.50
C LYS A 76 -8.47 7.31 -16.39
N VAL A 77 -8.80 6.12 -15.89
CA VAL A 77 -9.77 5.95 -14.81
C VAL A 77 -9.29 6.65 -13.54
N LYS A 78 -8.02 6.50 -13.18
CA LYS A 78 -7.41 7.16 -12.01
C LYS A 78 -7.50 8.67 -12.11
N ARG A 79 -7.26 9.25 -13.30
CA ARG A 79 -7.39 10.71 -13.52
C ARG A 79 -8.81 11.21 -13.32
N ILE A 80 -9.81 10.48 -13.82
CA ILE A 80 -11.23 10.82 -13.61
C ILE A 80 -11.56 10.80 -12.12
N VAL A 81 -11.19 9.72 -11.42
CA VAL A 81 -11.45 9.56 -9.99
C VAL A 81 -10.77 10.65 -9.17
N GLN A 82 -9.52 10.99 -9.49
CA GLN A 82 -8.76 12.03 -8.83
C GLN A 82 -9.36 13.43 -9.06
N TYR A 83 -9.89 13.70 -10.25
CA TYR A 83 -10.57 14.97 -10.54
C TYR A 83 -11.74 15.22 -9.58
N PHE A 84 -12.62 14.24 -9.41
CA PHE A 84 -13.75 14.35 -8.48
C PHE A 84 -13.34 14.36 -7.01
N HIS A 85 -12.19 13.79 -6.64
CA HIS A 85 -11.67 13.93 -5.28
C HIS A 85 -11.08 15.32 -5.00
N ARG A 86 -10.48 15.96 -6.01
CA ARG A 86 -9.82 17.27 -5.85
C ARG A 86 -10.78 18.44 -5.99
N SER A 87 -11.85 18.29 -6.78
CA SER A 87 -12.84 19.35 -7.00
C SER A 87 -14.11 19.09 -6.21
N THR A 88 -14.30 19.84 -5.13
CA THR A 88 -15.53 19.79 -4.33
C THR A 88 -16.76 20.12 -5.18
N THR A 89 -16.67 21.13 -6.05
CA THR A 89 -17.76 21.52 -6.95
C THR A 89 -18.15 20.38 -7.90
N ALA A 90 -17.16 19.72 -8.52
CA ALA A 90 -17.44 18.58 -9.39
C ALA A 90 -18.03 17.40 -8.61
N ALA A 91 -17.57 17.14 -7.39
CA ALA A 91 -18.10 16.09 -6.52
C ALA A 91 -19.56 16.35 -6.14
N VAL A 92 -19.91 17.60 -5.79
CA VAL A 92 -21.28 18.00 -5.48
C VAL A 92 -22.18 17.79 -6.69
N LYS A 93 -21.77 18.27 -7.87
CA LYS A 93 -22.54 18.11 -9.11
C LYS A 93 -22.72 16.62 -9.48
N LEU A 94 -21.69 15.80 -9.28
CA LEU A 94 -21.80 14.36 -9.49
C LEU A 94 -22.78 13.71 -8.50
N ASN A 95 -22.82 14.14 -7.24
CA ASN A 95 -23.78 13.63 -6.27
C ASN A 95 -25.23 14.03 -6.61
N GLU A 96 -25.45 15.28 -7.02
CA GLU A 96 -26.77 15.77 -7.44
C GLU A 96 -27.31 14.96 -8.62
N LEU A 97 -26.49 14.75 -9.66
CA LEU A 97 -26.86 13.94 -10.82
C LEU A 97 -27.18 12.48 -10.44
N GLN A 98 -26.40 11.90 -9.52
CA GLN A 98 -26.67 10.54 -9.05
C GLN A 98 -28.01 10.42 -8.31
N ILE A 99 -28.35 11.41 -7.46
CA ILE A 99 -29.64 11.45 -6.76
C ILE A 99 -30.78 11.55 -7.78
N GLN A 100 -30.65 12.41 -8.79
CA GLN A 100 -31.68 12.58 -9.81
C GLN A 100 -31.91 11.31 -10.64
N LEU A 101 -30.85 10.59 -10.99
CA LEU A 101 -30.93 9.41 -11.86
C LEU A 101 -31.24 8.11 -11.13
N THR A 102 -30.79 7.97 -9.88
CA THR A 102 -30.81 6.68 -9.16
C THR A 102 -31.40 6.74 -7.76
N GLY A 103 -31.67 7.94 -7.24
CA GLY A 103 -32.13 8.16 -5.86
C GLY A 103 -31.07 7.86 -4.79
N LYS A 104 -29.83 7.53 -5.17
CA LYS A 104 -28.74 7.17 -4.24
C LYS A 104 -27.44 7.83 -4.68
N THR A 105 -26.53 8.05 -3.73
CA THR A 105 -25.18 8.53 -4.01
C THR A 105 -24.16 7.43 -3.79
N LEU A 106 -23.15 7.40 -4.64
CA LEU A 106 -22.01 6.51 -4.52
C LEU A 106 -20.73 7.34 -4.67
N LYS A 107 -19.83 7.24 -3.70
CA LYS A 107 -18.57 8.00 -3.72
C LYS A 107 -17.53 7.25 -4.55
N LEU A 108 -16.78 7.92 -5.42
CA LEU A 108 -15.65 7.29 -6.12
C LEU A 108 -14.57 6.82 -5.13
N ILE A 109 -13.80 5.79 -5.50
CA ILE A 109 -12.72 5.23 -4.67
C ILE A 109 -11.38 5.48 -5.36
N ASN A 110 -10.45 6.14 -4.67
CA ASN A 110 -9.08 6.31 -5.14
C ASN A 110 -8.29 5.00 -5.12
N ASP A 111 -7.47 4.83 -6.13
CA ASP A 111 -6.41 3.83 -6.16
C ASP A 111 -5.26 4.20 -5.19
N VAL A 112 -4.73 3.20 -4.48
CA VAL A 112 -3.65 3.30 -3.48
C VAL A 112 -2.59 2.25 -3.80
N ILE A 113 -1.45 2.68 -4.34
CA ILE A 113 -0.41 1.78 -4.88
C ILE A 113 0.12 0.71 -3.90
N THR A 114 0.04 0.99 -2.60
CA THR A 114 0.50 0.07 -1.54
C THR A 114 -0.57 -0.95 -1.12
N ARG A 115 -1.77 -0.90 -1.68
CA ARG A 115 -2.89 -1.80 -1.37
C ARG A 115 -3.31 -2.55 -2.63
N TRP A 116 -2.96 -3.83 -2.72
CA TRP A 116 -3.14 -4.65 -3.92
C TRP A 116 -4.55 -4.63 -4.53
N ASN A 117 -5.60 -4.50 -3.73
CA ASN A 117 -6.99 -4.47 -4.20
C ASN A 117 -7.53 -3.08 -4.59
N SER A 118 -6.78 -2.00 -4.40
CA SER A 118 -7.31 -0.64 -4.61
C SER A 118 -7.68 -0.35 -6.06
N SER A 119 -6.87 -0.82 -7.02
CA SER A 119 -7.15 -0.69 -8.45
C SER A 119 -8.46 -1.38 -8.81
N LEU A 120 -8.66 -2.61 -8.32
CA LEU A 120 -9.91 -3.35 -8.54
C LEU A 120 -11.11 -2.61 -7.94
N ASN A 121 -10.99 -2.12 -6.70
CA ASN A 121 -12.04 -1.36 -6.05
C ASN A 121 -12.40 -0.08 -6.82
N MET A 122 -11.40 0.63 -7.35
CA MET A 122 -11.58 1.81 -8.20
C MET A 122 -12.34 1.46 -9.49
N PHE A 123 -11.94 0.39 -10.18
CA PHE A 123 -12.61 -0.05 -11.41
C PHE A 123 -14.04 -0.53 -11.17
N GLN A 124 -14.26 -1.35 -10.15
CA GLN A 124 -15.60 -1.80 -9.78
C GLN A 124 -16.48 -0.62 -9.36
N ARG A 125 -15.90 0.40 -8.71
CA ARG A 125 -16.63 1.60 -8.32
C ARG A 125 -17.03 2.41 -9.54
N ILE A 126 -16.11 2.74 -10.44
CA ILE A 126 -16.44 3.55 -11.63
C ILE A 126 -17.45 2.84 -12.55
N ARG A 127 -17.38 1.51 -12.65
CA ARG A 127 -18.36 0.72 -13.42
C ARG A 127 -19.78 0.83 -12.88
N LYS A 128 -19.98 1.12 -11.59
CA LYS A 128 -21.32 1.35 -11.01
C LYS A 128 -21.86 2.76 -11.31
N HIS A 129 -21.07 3.63 -11.92
CA HIS A 129 -21.44 4.98 -12.34
C HIS A 129 -21.67 5.11 -13.85
N LEU A 130 -21.32 4.07 -14.62
CA LEU A 130 -21.70 3.89 -16.02
C LEU A 130 -23.05 3.17 -16.07
#